data_AF-A0ABC9V234-F1
#
_entry.id   AF-A0ABC9V234-F1
#
_cell.length_a   1.000
_cell.length_b   1.000
_cell.length_c   1.000
_cell.angle_alpha   90.00
_cell.angle_beta   90.00
_cell.angle_gamma   90.00
#
_symmetry.space_group_name_H-M   'P 1'
#
loop_
_entity.id
_entity.type
_entity.pdbx_description
1 polymer ?
#
loop_
_entity_poly.entity_id
_entity_poly.type
_entity_poly.pdbx_seq_one_letter_code
_entity_poly.pdbx_strand_id
1 'polypeptide(L)'
;MKKIVFAFLCFGITTVYADNCDSARNTYDDIYCTNKIYASADADLNKNYQALRAKLNTAQRNTLKKSQLAWIRQRDAECTDSNRNSVDVQCRLQTTQERNHWLQERLRECQTVGCKTSRLSE
;
A
#
# COMPACT_ATOMS: atom_id res chain seq x y z
N MET A 1 15.10 -7.20 -51.58
CA MET A 1 15.59 -8.28 -50.69
C MET A 1 15.39 -7.82 -49.24
N LYS A 2 14.31 -8.30 -48.59
CA LYS A 2 13.94 -7.90 -47.22
C LYS A 2 14.62 -8.83 -46.22
N LYS A 3 15.52 -8.30 -45.38
CA LYS A 3 16.12 -9.05 -44.27
C LYS A 3 15.20 -8.92 -43.06
N ILE A 4 14.45 -9.98 -42.76
CA ILE A 4 13.63 -10.07 -41.53
C ILE A 4 14.56 -10.63 -40.45
N VAL A 5 14.95 -9.78 -39.50
CA VAL A 5 15.68 -10.20 -38.30
C VAL A 5 14.65 -10.52 -37.23
N PHE A 6 14.44 -11.82 -36.96
CA PHE A 6 13.63 -12.30 -35.85
C PHE A 6 14.47 -12.18 -34.57
N ALA A 7 14.27 -11.12 -33.79
CA ALA A 7 14.83 -10.99 -32.45
C ALA A 7 14.03 -11.88 -31.49
N PHE A 8 14.64 -12.97 -31.02
CA PHE A 8 14.08 -13.87 -30.02
C PHE A 8 14.07 -13.15 -28.66
N LEU A 9 12.88 -12.71 -28.22
CA LEU A 9 12.68 -12.13 -26.90
C LEU A 9 12.64 -13.28 -25.87
N CYS A 10 13.71 -13.48 -25.11
CA CYS A 10 13.69 -14.33 -23.92
C CYS A 10 12.83 -13.66 -22.84
N PHE A 11 11.54 -13.99 -22.79
CA PHE A 11 10.69 -13.70 -21.64
C PHE A 11 11.18 -14.56 -20.47
N GLY A 12 11.91 -13.93 -19.55
CA GLY A 12 12.29 -14.57 -18.28
C GLY A 12 11.03 -14.87 -17.48
N ILE A 13 10.67 -16.14 -17.38
CA ILE A 13 9.58 -16.60 -16.53
C ILE A 13 10.10 -16.58 -15.09
N THR A 14 9.78 -15.54 -14.34
CA THR A 14 10.00 -15.54 -12.89
C THR A 14 8.95 -16.45 -12.25
N THR A 15 9.34 -17.65 -11.84
CA THR A 15 8.47 -18.51 -11.03
C THR A 15 8.34 -17.89 -9.65
N VAL A 16 7.15 -17.42 -9.29
CA VAL A 16 6.82 -17.09 -7.90
C VAL A 16 6.50 -18.41 -7.20
N TYR A 17 7.35 -18.84 -6.27
CA TYR A 17 7.03 -19.97 -5.40
C TYR A 17 6.00 -19.50 -4.37
N ALA A 18 4.96 -20.30 -4.13
CA ALA A 18 4.08 -20.09 -3.00
C ALA A 18 4.88 -20.30 -1.71
N ASP A 19 4.95 -19.28 -0.85
CA ASP A 19 5.46 -19.46 0.50
C ASP A 19 4.50 -20.37 1.28
N ASN A 20 5.01 -21.15 2.23
CA ASN A 20 4.20 -22.05 3.06
C ASN A 20 3.43 -21.28 4.17
N CYS A 21 2.83 -20.15 3.80
CA CYS A 21 2.07 -19.27 4.69
C CYS A 21 0.66 -19.80 5.01
N ASP A 22 0.25 -20.88 4.34
CA ASP A 22 -1.02 -21.57 4.63
C ASP A 22 -1.02 -22.31 5.97
N SER A 23 0.16 -22.52 6.57
CA SER A 23 0.29 -23.20 7.87
C SER A 23 1.49 -22.66 8.64
N ALA A 24 1.31 -21.50 9.28
CA ALA A 24 2.31 -20.94 10.19
C ALA A 24 2.56 -21.92 11.34
N ARG A 25 3.81 -22.37 11.51
CA ARG A 25 4.16 -23.40 12.50
C ARG A 25 4.53 -22.80 13.86
N ASN A 26 4.84 -21.51 13.87
CA ASN A 26 5.27 -20.76 15.03
C ASN A 26 5.11 -19.25 14.75
N THR A 27 5.40 -18.43 15.76
CA THR A 27 5.31 -16.96 15.69
C THR A 27 6.27 -16.33 14.66
N TYR A 28 7.41 -16.97 14.37
CA TYR A 28 8.34 -16.45 13.35
C TYR A 28 7.75 -16.57 11.95
N ASP A 29 7.17 -17.73 11.61
CA ASP A 29 6.50 -17.95 10.33
C ASP A 29 5.32 -16.98 10.16
N ASP A 30 4.54 -16.77 11.21
CA ASP A 30 3.42 -15.82 11.23
C ASP A 30 3.88 -14.37 10.96
N ILE A 31 4.93 -13.91 11.66
CA ILE A 31 5.53 -12.58 11.44
C ILE A 31 6.08 -12.46 10.02
N TYR A 32 6.75 -13.50 9.52
CA TYR A 32 7.30 -13.51 8.17
C TYR A 32 6.21 -13.36 7.10
N CYS A 33 5.16 -14.19 7.19
CA CYS A 33 4.04 -14.19 6.27
C CYS A 33 3.25 -12.89 6.34
N THR A 34 2.95 -12.40 7.54
CA THR A 34 2.26 -11.13 7.75
C THR A 34 3.06 -9.96 7.17
N ASN A 35 4.39 -9.94 7.33
CA ASN A 35 5.23 -8.91 6.72
C ASN A 35 5.20 -8.92 5.19
N LYS A 36 5.13 -10.10 4.55
CA LYS A 36 4.98 -10.19 3.10
C LYS A 36 3.66 -9.59 2.62
N ILE A 37 2.57 -9.90 3.32
CA ILE A 37 1.25 -9.34 3.00
C ILE A 37 1.25 -7.82 3.26
N TYR A 38 1.85 -7.37 4.37
CA TYR A 38 2.02 -5.94 4.67
C TYR A 38 2.79 -5.20 3.57
N ALA A 39 3.87 -5.77 3.05
CA ALA A 39 4.62 -5.18 1.95
C ALA A 39 3.76 -4.99 0.69
N SER A 40 2.90 -5.96 0.37
CA SER A 40 1.92 -5.82 -0.71
C SER A 40 0.89 -4.72 -0.42
N ALA A 41 0.35 -4.68 0.80
CA ALA A 41 -0.63 -3.65 1.19
C ALA A 41 -0.01 -2.23 1.15
N ASP A 42 1.24 -2.06 1.55
CA ASP A 42 1.95 -0.78 1.49
C ASP A 42 2.20 -0.35 0.02
N ALA A 43 2.53 -1.30 -0.86
CA ALA A 43 2.64 -1.02 -2.29
C ALA A 43 1.29 -0.54 -2.89
N ASP A 44 0.19 -1.20 -2.53
CA ASP A 44 -1.16 -0.78 -2.92
C ASP A 44 -1.51 0.61 -2.37
N LEU A 45 -1.11 0.91 -1.13
CA LEU A 45 -1.34 2.22 -0.51
C LEU A 45 -0.64 3.33 -1.29
N ASN A 46 0.62 3.10 -1.65
CA ASN A 46 1.37 4.07 -2.44
C ASN A 46 0.76 4.26 -3.83
N LYS A 47 0.35 3.17 -4.48
CA LYS A 47 -0.35 3.21 -5.78
C LYS A 47 -1.65 4.01 -5.69
N ASN A 48 -2.51 3.72 -4.71
CA ASN A 48 -3.79 4.39 -4.50
C ASN A 48 -3.59 5.87 -4.15
N TYR A 49 -2.59 6.19 -3.33
CA TYR A 49 -2.20 7.57 -3.01
C TYR A 49 -1.82 8.37 -4.25
N GLN A 50 -0.97 7.82 -5.14
CA GLN A 50 -0.61 8.50 -6.38
C GLN A 50 -1.79 8.66 -7.33
N ALA A 51 -2.63 7.62 -7.46
CA ALA A 51 -3.84 7.67 -8.29
C ALA A 51 -4.80 8.78 -7.82
N LEU A 52 -5.03 8.89 -6.52
CA LEU A 52 -5.85 9.96 -5.94
C LEU A 52 -5.21 11.32 -6.18
N ARG A 53 -3.90 11.49 -5.91
CA ARG A 53 -3.18 12.76 -6.13
C ARG A 53 -3.28 13.27 -7.56
N ALA A 54 -3.31 12.39 -8.55
CA ALA A 54 -3.45 12.75 -9.95
C ALA A 54 -4.80 13.40 -10.28
N LYS A 55 -5.83 13.20 -9.44
CA LYS A 55 -7.17 13.82 -9.57
C LYS A 55 -7.30 15.16 -8.84
N LEU A 56 -6.31 15.54 -8.05
CA LEU A 56 -6.41 16.66 -7.11
C LEU A 56 -5.68 17.92 -7.60
N ASN A 57 -6.25 19.08 -7.29
CA ASN A 57 -5.56 20.36 -7.45
C ASN A 57 -4.44 20.54 -6.39
N THR A 58 -3.62 21.58 -6.52
CA THR A 58 -2.47 21.81 -5.62
C THR A 58 -2.85 21.92 -4.14
N ALA A 59 -3.92 22.64 -3.80
CA ALA A 59 -4.37 22.79 -2.42
C ALA A 59 -4.82 21.44 -1.84
N GLN A 60 -5.62 20.68 -2.59
CA GLN A 60 -6.09 19.36 -2.21
C GLN A 60 -4.94 18.35 -2.04
N ARG A 61 -3.93 18.38 -2.93
CA ARG A 61 -2.73 17.54 -2.78
C ARG A 61 -1.98 17.82 -1.49
N ASN A 62 -1.91 19.09 -1.08
CA ASN A 62 -1.28 19.47 0.19
C ASN A 62 -2.10 18.97 1.40
N THR A 63 -3.44 19.07 1.33
CA THR A 63 -4.33 18.52 2.36
C THR A 63 -4.15 17.00 2.49
N LEU A 64 -4.22 16.26 1.38
CA LEU A 64 -4.03 14.81 1.36
C LEU A 64 -2.65 14.41 1.89
N LYS A 65 -1.58 15.14 1.52
CA LYS A 65 -0.23 14.88 2.06
C LYS A 65 -0.18 15.05 3.58
N LYS A 66 -0.79 16.10 4.12
CA LYS A 66 -0.82 16.33 5.57
C LYS A 66 -1.57 15.21 6.31
N SER A 67 -2.73 14.81 5.80
CA SER A 67 -3.50 13.68 6.35
C SER A 67 -2.70 12.37 6.29
N GLN A 68 -2.04 12.07 5.16
CA GLN A 68 -1.23 10.86 5.04
C GLN A 68 -0.04 10.84 6.02
N LEU A 69 0.63 11.97 6.22
CA LEU A 69 1.72 12.08 7.20
C LEU A 69 1.21 11.96 8.65
N ALA A 70 0.01 12.46 8.94
CA ALA A 70 -0.61 12.30 10.25
C ALA A 70 -0.95 10.83 10.51
N TRP A 71 -1.55 10.15 9.53
CA TRP A 71 -1.82 8.71 9.60
C TRP A 71 -0.55 7.89 9.81
N ILE A 72 0.56 8.18 9.10
CA ILE A 72 1.84 7.48 9.31
C ILE A 72 2.30 7.61 10.76
N ARG A 73 2.26 8.82 11.33
CA ARG A 73 2.64 9.04 12.73
C ARG A 73 1.74 8.28 13.70
N GLN A 74 0.43 8.26 13.45
CA GLN A 74 -0.52 7.52 14.27
C GLN A 74 -0.22 6.02 14.21
N ARG A 75 -0.10 5.45 13.00
CA ARG A 75 0.27 4.04 12.80
C ARG A 75 1.55 3.68 13.54
N ASP A 76 2.59 4.51 13.40
CA ASP A 76 3.87 4.22 14.01
C ASP A 76 3.81 4.28 15.54
N ALA A 77 3.01 5.20 16.11
CA ALA A 77 2.78 5.29 17.54
C ALA A 77 1.92 4.13 18.09
N GLU A 78 0.94 3.67 17.32
CA GLU A 78 0.01 2.60 17.70
C GLU A 78 0.65 1.21 17.58
N CYS A 79 1.40 0.97 16.51
CA CYS A 79 1.93 -0.35 16.19
C CYS A 79 3.39 -0.58 16.63
N THR A 80 3.99 0.32 17.42
CA THR A 80 5.38 0.18 17.91
C THR A 80 5.43 0.22 19.43
N ASP A 81 6.00 -0.80 20.05
CA ASP A 81 6.37 -0.79 21.46
C ASP A 81 7.82 -0.33 21.59
N SER A 82 8.01 0.93 21.97
CA SER A 82 9.34 1.54 22.12
C SER A 82 10.14 0.94 23.29
N ASN A 83 9.47 0.43 24.32
CA ASN A 83 10.15 -0.16 25.48
C ASN A 83 10.73 -1.54 25.15
N ARG A 84 10.04 -2.29 24.30
CA ARG A 84 10.47 -3.62 23.85
C ARG A 84 11.22 -3.61 22.53
N ASN A 85 11.39 -2.43 21.91
CA ASN A 85 11.97 -2.27 20.58
C ASN A 85 11.35 -3.24 19.56
N SER A 86 10.03 -3.34 19.57
CA SER A 86 9.27 -4.30 18.76
C SER A 86 8.16 -3.63 17.98
N VAL A 87 7.87 -4.16 16.79
CA VAL A 87 6.78 -3.71 15.92
C VAL A 87 5.72 -4.79 15.84
N ASP A 88 4.47 -4.40 16.03
CA ASP A 88 3.32 -5.26 15.76
C ASP A 88 3.00 -5.24 14.27
N VAL A 89 3.42 -6.30 13.57
CA VAL A 89 3.27 -6.41 12.12
C VAL A 89 1.81 -6.61 11.70
N GLN A 90 0.97 -7.18 12.56
CA GLN A 90 -0.45 -7.36 12.29
C GLN A 90 -1.19 -6.01 12.39
N CYS A 91 -0.89 -5.22 13.42
CA CYS A 91 -1.37 -3.84 13.53
C CYS A 91 -0.98 -3.01 12.30
N ARG A 92 0.27 -3.12 11.84
CA ARG A 92 0.77 -2.42 10.64
C ARG A 92 0.01 -2.84 9.38
N LEU A 93 -0.26 -4.14 9.22
CA LEU A 93 -1.06 -4.66 8.10
C LEU A 93 -2.48 -4.09 8.13
N GLN A 94 -3.18 -4.23 9.25
CA GLN A 94 -4.58 -3.81 9.38
C GLN A 94 -4.76 -2.31 9.11
N THR A 95 -3.99 -1.47 9.80
CA THR A 95 -4.07 0.00 9.65
C THR A 95 -3.74 0.44 8.22
N THR A 96 -2.86 -0.29 7.51
CA THR A 96 -2.52 -0.04 6.10
C THR A 96 -3.65 -0.45 5.15
N GLN A 97 -4.30 -1.58 5.40
CA GLN A 97 -5.48 -2.01 4.65
C GLN A 97 -6.66 -1.05 4.81
N GLU A 98 -6.92 -0.58 6.04
CA GLU A 98 -7.94 0.43 6.33
C GLU A 98 -7.65 1.73 5.59
N ARG A 99 -6.39 2.19 5.59
CA ARG A 99 -6.01 3.39 4.87
C ARG A 99 -6.08 3.22 3.35
N ASN A 100 -5.77 2.04 2.84
CA ASN A 100 -6.00 1.67 1.44
C ASN A 100 -7.47 1.83 1.05
N HIS A 101 -8.36 1.24 1.83
CA HIS A 101 -9.80 1.35 1.62
C HIS A 101 -10.24 2.83 1.63
N TRP A 102 -9.78 3.61 2.59
CA TRP A 102 -10.06 5.06 2.63
C TRP A 102 -9.61 5.78 1.34
N LEU A 103 -8.40 5.50 0.83
CA LEU A 103 -7.89 6.09 -0.41
C LEU A 103 -8.76 5.71 -1.62
N GLN A 104 -9.21 4.46 -1.69
CA GLN A 104 -10.09 3.97 -2.75
C GLN A 104 -11.46 4.65 -2.69
N GLU A 105 -12.03 4.86 -1.50
CA GLU A 105 -13.29 5.61 -1.35
C GLU A 105 -13.16 7.07 -1.82
N ARG A 106 -12.04 7.74 -1.52
CA ARG A 106 -11.76 9.09 -2.02
C ARG A 106 -11.61 9.10 -3.54
N LEU A 107 -10.95 8.09 -4.10
CA LEU A 107 -10.80 7.96 -5.55
C LEU A 107 -12.15 7.74 -6.23
N ARG A 108 -13.02 6.89 -5.68
CA ARG A 108 -14.39 6.68 -6.19
C ARG A 108 -15.20 7.97 -6.13
N GLU A 109 -15.14 8.70 -5.02
CA GLU A 109 -15.81 10.01 -4.89
C GLU A 109 -15.35 10.99 -5.96
N CYS A 110 -14.03 11.11 -6.18
CA CYS A 110 -13.46 11.93 -7.24
C CYS A 110 -13.96 11.56 -8.65
N GLN A 111 -14.23 10.28 -8.90
CA GLN A 111 -14.69 9.78 -10.19
C GLN A 111 -16.19 9.97 -10.42
N THR A 112 -16.99 10.03 -9.36
CA THR A 112 -18.45 10.06 -9.47
C THR A 112 -19.02 11.47 -9.33
N VAL A 113 -18.63 12.19 -8.28
CA VAL A 113 -19.23 13.49 -7.90
C VAL A 113 -18.20 14.61 -7.80
N GLY A 114 -16.93 14.32 -8.09
CA GLY A 114 -15.81 15.23 -7.90
C GLY A 114 -15.20 15.14 -6.50
N CYS A 115 -13.95 15.57 -6.39
CA CYS A 115 -13.15 15.40 -5.18
C CYS A 115 -13.58 16.36 -4.06
N LYS A 116 -14.10 15.86 -2.94
CA LYS A 116 -14.47 16.71 -1.79
C LYS A 116 -13.26 16.98 -0.91
N THR A 117 -12.81 18.23 -0.87
CA THR A 117 -11.63 18.65 -0.10
C THR A 117 -11.74 18.34 1.39
N SER A 118 -12.95 18.45 1.98
CA SER A 118 -13.19 18.19 3.41
C SER A 118 -12.91 16.73 3.81
N ARG A 119 -13.04 15.78 2.87
CA ARG A 119 -12.82 14.35 3.10
C ARG A 119 -11.35 13.96 2.98
N LEU A 120 -10.47 14.84 2.49
CA LEU A 120 -9.04 14.56 2.29
C LEU A 120 -8.18 14.81 3.53
N SER A 121 -8.75 15.44 4.56
CA SER A 121 -8.07 15.74 5.84
C SER A 121 -8.33 14.72 6.94
N GLU A 122 -9.24 13.77 6.69
CA GLU A 122 -9.51 12.61 7.57
C GLU A 122 -8.29 11.67 7.63
#